data_AF-A0A2G2NRT5-F1
#
_entry.id   AF-A0A2G2NRT5-F1
#
_cell.length_a   1.000
_cell.length_b   1.000
_cell.length_c   1.000
_cell.angle_alpha   90.00
_cell.angle_beta   90.00
_cell.angle_gamma   90.00
#
_symmetry.space_group_name_H-M   'P 1'
#
loop_
_entity.id
_entity.type
_entity.pdbx_description
1 polymer ?
#
loop_
_entity_poly.entity_id
_entity_poly.type
_entity_poly.pdbx_seq_one_letter_code
_entity_poly.pdbx_strand_id
1 'polypeptide(L)'
;MSYATLGAFASMETVGVVTSSGIERTRWLGVTDRRILKLVPELKSVLLDIEAWRTMILEPYNRLGPGNYMVGARISDIGVVGVMEGRQPMIRVLTSQPDALGRSLGN
;
A
#
# COMPACT_ATOMS: atom_id res chain seq x y z
N MET A 1 -8.72 -17.59 -7.73
CA MET A 1 -8.65 -16.28 -8.39
C MET A 1 -7.29 -15.68 -8.05
N SER A 2 -6.35 -15.60 -9.01
CA SER A 2 -5.03 -15.00 -8.79
C SER A 2 -5.20 -13.48 -8.82
N TYR A 3 -5.39 -12.87 -7.65
CA TYR A 3 -5.55 -11.42 -7.57
C TYR A 3 -4.20 -10.75 -7.79
N ALA A 4 -4.24 -9.80 -8.73
CA ALA A 4 -3.12 -9.34 -9.51
C ALA A 4 -1.93 -8.82 -8.69
N THR A 5 -0.77 -9.26 -9.14
CA THR A 5 0.60 -8.78 -8.89
C THR A 5 0.74 -7.29 -9.20
N LEU A 6 0.06 -6.42 -8.44
CA LEU A 6 0.10 -4.97 -8.67
C LEU A 6 1.37 -4.41 -8.03
N GLY A 7 2.30 -3.97 -8.87
CA GLY A 7 3.45 -3.18 -8.44
C GLY A 7 3.01 -1.76 -8.10
N ALA A 8 3.46 -1.23 -6.97
CA ALA A 8 3.33 0.18 -6.63
C ALA A 8 4.61 0.91 -7.06
N PHE A 9 4.77 1.09 -8.37
CA PHE A 9 5.96 1.62 -9.00
C PHE A 9 5.72 2.96 -9.70
N ALA A 10 4.97 2.96 -10.81
CA ALA A 10 4.72 4.16 -11.59
C ALA A 10 3.48 4.87 -11.05
N SER A 11 3.53 6.20 -11.01
CA SER A 11 2.33 6.99 -10.74
C SER A 11 1.20 6.55 -11.69
N MET A 12 -0.02 6.49 -11.16
CA MET A 12 -1.24 6.05 -11.83
C MET A 12 -1.37 4.54 -12.05
N GLU A 13 -0.40 3.72 -11.59
CA GLU A 13 -0.62 2.28 -11.49
C GLU A 13 -1.80 1.98 -10.56
N THR A 14 -2.53 0.91 -10.87
CA THR A 14 -3.63 0.48 -10.01
C THR A 14 -3.05 -0.24 -8.81
N VAL A 15 -3.45 0.17 -7.60
CA VAL A 15 -3.16 -0.52 -6.34
C VAL A 15 -4.48 -0.85 -5.64
N GLY A 16 -4.45 -1.88 -4.79
CA GLY A 16 -5.61 -2.21 -3.97
C GLY A 16 -5.58 -1.49 -2.62
N VAL A 17 -6.77 -1.17 -2.11
CA VAL A 17 -7.02 -0.66 -0.77
C VAL A 17 -7.90 -1.66 -0.05
N VAL A 18 -7.47 -2.12 1.12
CA VAL A 18 -8.23 -3.04 1.96
C VAL A 18 -9.40 -2.30 2.59
N THR A 19 -10.59 -2.86 2.46
CA THR A 19 -11.85 -2.36 3.03
C THR A 19 -12.57 -3.47 3.79
N SER A 20 -13.65 -3.15 4.51
CA SER A 20 -14.48 -4.14 5.18
C SER A 20 -15.22 -5.07 4.23
N SER A 21 -15.42 -4.67 2.97
CA SER A 21 -16.13 -5.43 1.93
C SER A 21 -15.21 -6.11 0.93
N GLY A 22 -13.89 -6.03 1.11
CA GLY A 22 -12.89 -6.60 0.20
C GLY A 22 -11.84 -5.57 -0.24
N ILE A 23 -11.37 -5.70 -1.48
CA ILE A 23 -10.33 -4.82 -2.04
C ILE A 23 -10.94 -3.82 -3.02
N GLU A 24 -10.73 -2.54 -2.76
CA GLU A 24 -11.07 -1.45 -3.66
C GLU A 24 -9.85 -1.07 -4.52
N ARG A 25 -10.02 -0.93 -5.83
CA ARG A 25 -8.92 -0.51 -6.73
C ARG A 25 -8.86 1.00 -6.85
N THR A 26 -7.65 1.55 -6.82
CA THR A 26 -7.43 2.99 -6.92
C THR A 26 -6.08 3.31 -7.54
N ARG A 27 -5.81 4.60 -7.80
CA ARG A 27 -4.58 5.06 -8.46
C ARG A 27 -3.46 5.29 -7.45
N TRP A 28 -2.30 4.71 -7.71
CA TRP A 28 -1.08 4.95 -6.96
C TRP A 28 -0.51 6.32 -7.30
N LEU A 29 -0.28 7.17 -6.30
CA LEU A 29 0.26 8.52 -6.49
C LEU A 29 1.74 8.62 -6.08
N GLY A 30 2.35 7.50 -5.68
CA GLY A 30 3.71 7.45 -5.15
C GLY A 30 3.74 7.34 -3.63
N VAL A 31 4.83 7.78 -3.02
CA VAL A 31 5.01 7.76 -1.56
C VAL A 31 5.23 9.16 -1.01
N THR A 32 4.95 9.36 0.28
CA THR A 32 5.20 10.63 0.97
C THR A 32 5.49 10.42 2.44
N ASP A 33 6.23 11.35 3.06
CA ASP A 33 6.53 11.30 4.49
C ASP A 33 5.30 11.66 5.33
N ARG A 34 5.06 10.91 6.41
CA ARG A 34 3.95 11.13 7.35
C ARG A 34 3.87 12.56 7.87
N ARG A 35 5.00 13.27 7.96
CA ARG A 35 5.07 14.66 8.43
C ARG A 35 4.38 15.62 7.46
N ILE A 36 4.45 15.37 6.16
CA ILE A 36 3.76 16.16 5.14
C ILE A 36 2.26 15.88 5.20
N LEU A 37 1.88 14.60 5.34
CA LEU A 37 0.47 14.21 5.40
C LEU A 37 -0.28 14.82 6.60
N LYS A 38 0.39 15.01 7.74
CA LYS A 38 -0.21 15.70 8.89
C LYS A 38 -0.70 17.12 8.60
N LEU A 39 -0.21 17.74 7.54
CA LEU A 39 -0.60 19.09 7.12
C LEU A 39 -1.79 19.10 6.16
N VAL A 40 -2.18 17.93 5.63
CA VAL A 40 -3.28 17.81 4.67
C VAL A 40 -4.57 17.50 5.44
N PRO A 41 -5.60 18.35 5.35
CA PRO A 41 -6.87 18.10 6.01
C PRO A 41 -7.60 16.90 5.38
N GLU A 42 -8.46 16.25 6.17
CA GLU A 42 -9.42 15.23 5.71
C GLU A 42 -8.82 13.96 5.09
N LEU A 43 -7.55 13.67 5.37
CA LEU A 43 -6.92 12.42 4.92
C LEU A 43 -7.54 11.20 5.60
N LYS A 44 -7.85 10.19 4.78
CA LYS A 44 -8.25 8.87 5.27
C LYS A 44 -7.06 7.91 5.21
N SER A 45 -6.66 7.38 6.37
CA SER A 45 -5.68 6.28 6.44
C SER A 45 -6.30 5.00 5.88
N VAL A 46 -5.52 4.27 5.09
CA VAL A 46 -5.92 3.01 4.46
C VAL A 46 -4.80 1.98 4.56
N LEU A 47 -5.12 0.71 4.32
CA LEU A 47 -4.13 -0.35 4.14
C LEU A 47 -4.03 -0.71 2.67
N LEU A 48 -2.79 -0.83 2.17
CA LEU A 48 -2.51 -1.10 0.76
C LEU A 48 -2.32 -2.58 0.51
N ASP A 49 -3.06 -3.05 -0.48
CA ASP A 49 -3.04 -4.40 -1.00
C ASP A 49 -2.06 -4.47 -2.18
N ILE A 50 -0.78 -4.56 -1.85
CA ILE A 50 0.33 -4.58 -2.82
C ILE A 50 1.38 -5.63 -2.41
N GLU A 51 2.02 -6.27 -3.39
CA GLU A 51 3.11 -7.22 -3.13
C GLU A 51 4.44 -6.49 -2.90
N ALA A 52 4.67 -5.42 -3.66
CA ALA A 52 5.91 -4.69 -3.61
C ALA A 52 5.77 -3.22 -4.05
N TRP A 53 6.73 -2.40 -3.61
CA TRP A 53 6.82 -0.99 -3.97
C TRP A 53 8.28 -0.59 -4.23
N ARG A 54 8.49 0.51 -4.94
CA ARG A 54 9.81 1.16 -5.06
C ARG A 54 9.64 2.65 -5.27
N THR A 55 10.64 3.43 -4.87
CA THR A 55 10.64 4.89 -5.00
C THR A 55 11.20 5.37 -6.33
N MET A 56 12.18 4.66 -6.88
CA MET A 56 12.80 5.00 -8.17
C MET A 56 12.83 3.81 -9.13
N ILE A 57 12.81 4.11 -10.43
CA ILE A 57 12.78 3.10 -11.52
C ILE A 57 13.95 2.11 -11.45
N LEU A 58 15.11 2.58 -11.01
CA LEU A 58 16.33 1.78 -10.97
C LEU A 58 16.53 1.06 -9.62
N GLU A 59 15.68 1.31 -8.63
CA GLU A 59 15.78 0.64 -7.34
C GLU A 59 15.14 -0.75 -7.37
N PRO A 60 15.69 -1.71 -6.60
CA PRO A 60 15.02 -2.98 -6.39
C PRO A 60 13.68 -2.76 -5.69
N TYR A 61 12.74 -3.67 -5.97
CA TYR A 61 11.45 -3.69 -5.30
C TYR A 61 11.61 -4.04 -3.81
N ASN A 62 10.98 -3.24 -2.95
CA ASN A 62 10.74 -3.58 -1.56
C ASN A 62 9.51 -4.48 -1.50
N ARG A 63 9.70 -5.75 -1.15
CA ARG A 63 8.61 -6.73 -1.05
C ARG A 63 7.98 -6.71 0.34
N LEU A 64 6.66 -6.85 0.39
CA LEU A 64 5.90 -7.04 1.62
C LEU A 64 5.60 -8.52 1.80
N GLY A 65 6.09 -9.09 2.90
CA GLY A 65 5.78 -10.47 3.27
C GLY A 65 4.31 -10.67 3.65
N PRO A 66 3.85 -11.92 3.80
CA PRO A 66 2.50 -12.26 4.27
C PRO A 66 2.10 -11.50 5.53
N GLY A 67 0.86 -11.01 5.58
CA GLY A 67 0.30 -10.26 6.72
C GLY A 67 0.85 -8.84 6.88
N ASN A 68 1.81 -8.42 6.05
CA ASN A 68 2.34 -7.06 6.07
C ASN A 68 1.65 -6.20 5.02
N TYR A 69 1.11 -5.08 5.46
CA TYR A 69 0.43 -4.10 4.62
C TYR A 69 1.11 -2.75 4.77
N MET A 70 1.42 -2.10 3.65
CA MET A 70 1.85 -0.71 3.70
C MET A 70 0.67 0.17 4.10
N VAL A 71 0.90 1.12 5.00
CA VAL A 71 -0.07 2.17 5.32
C VAL A 71 -0.11 3.13 4.15
N GLY A 72 -1.31 3.43 3.68
CA GLY A 72 -1.57 4.45 2.66
C GLY A 72 -2.37 5.61 3.23
N ALA A 73 -2.35 6.74 2.52
CA ALA A 73 -3.26 7.85 2.74
C ALA A 73 -4.04 8.13 1.46
N ARG A 74 -5.36 8.08 1.55
CA ARG A 74 -6.24 8.38 0.42
C ARG A 74 -6.36 9.89 0.25
N ILE A 75 -6.10 10.35 -0.98
CA ILE A 75 -6.23 11.73 -1.41
C ILE A 75 -7.54 11.85 -2.19
N SER A 76 -8.63 12.16 -1.49
CA SER A 76 -9.98 12.23 -2.09
C SER A 76 -10.29 11.02 -2.99
N ASP A 77 -10.91 11.26 -4.13
CA ASP A 77 -11.18 10.37 -5.27
C ASP A 77 -10.02 10.29 -6.29
N ILE A 78 -8.92 11.01 -6.06
CA ILE A 78 -7.78 11.06 -6.97
C ILE A 78 -7.02 9.73 -6.91
N GLY A 79 -6.65 9.31 -5.70
CA GLY A 79 -5.81 8.13 -5.52
C GLY A 79 -5.28 7.98 -4.11
N VAL A 80 -4.16 7.29 -4.00
CA VAL A 80 -3.55 6.93 -2.73
C VAL A 80 -2.03 7.04 -2.81
N VAL A 81 -1.44 7.57 -1.74
CA VAL A 81 0.01 7.56 -1.52
C VAL A 81 0.38 6.54 -0.46
N GLY A 82 1.54 5.91 -0.61
CA GLY A 82 2.16 5.14 0.45
C GLY A 82 2.78 6.05 1.49
N VAL A 83 2.61 5.71 2.77
CA VAL A 83 3.12 6.51 3.87
C VAL A 83 4.50 6.03 4.29
N MET A 84 5.44 6.97 4.36
CA MET A 84 6.80 6.77 4.83
C MET A 84 7.03 7.46 6.17
N GLU A 85 7.92 6.91 6.99
CA GLU A 85 8.55 7.60 8.11
C GLU A 85 10.05 7.75 7.80
N GLY A 86 10.44 8.92 7.31
CA GLY A 86 11.75 9.11 6.71
C GLY A 86 11.91 8.24 5.46
N ARG A 87 12.85 7.30 5.50
CA ARG A 87 13.11 6.35 4.41
C ARG A 87 12.47 4.98 4.60
N GLN A 88 11.74 4.78 5.70
CA GLN A 88 11.13 3.49 6.02
C GLN A 88 9.62 3.53 5.71
N PRO A 89 9.05 2.49 5.08
CA PRO A 89 7.62 2.44 4.88
C PRO A 89 6.91 2.23 6.23
N MET A 90 5.79 2.89 6.43
CA MET A 90 4.92 2.57 7.56
C MET A 90 4.17 1.28 7.26
N ILE A 91 4.42 0.24 8.06
CA ILE A 91 3.83 -1.08 7.87
C ILE A 91 2.85 -1.39 9.01
N ARG A 92 1.69 -1.96 8.65
CA ARG A 92 0.75 -2.58 9.58
C ARG A 92 0.82 -4.10 9.40
N VAL A 93 0.98 -4.80 10.52
CA VAL A 93 0.96 -6.27 10.56
C VAL A 93 -0.45 -6.72 10.95
N LEU A 94 -1.04 -7.60 10.16
CA LEU A 94 -2.29 -8.29 10.46
C LEU A 94 -1.98 -9.79 10.65
N THR A 95 -2.32 -10.32 11.82
CA THR A 95 -1.96 -11.70 12.23
C THR A 95 -3.04 -12.74 11.95
N SER A 96 -4.13 -12.38 11.26
CA SER A 96 -5.21 -13.31 10.91
C SER A 96 -4.80 -14.20 9.73
N GLN A 97 -4.86 -15.52 9.89
CA GLN A 97 -4.65 -16.50 8.81
C GLN A 97 -5.89 -16.66 7.91
N PRO A 98 -5.72 -16.91 6.60
CA PRO A 98 -4.77 -16.25 5.70
C PRO A 98 -5.08 -14.74 5.60
N ASP A 99 -4.08 -13.93 5.23
CA ASP A 99 -4.31 -12.49 5.09
C ASP A 99 -5.28 -12.19 3.91
N ALA A 100 -5.73 -10.94 3.77
CA ALA A 100 -6.66 -10.57 2.69
C ALA A 100 -6.12 -10.83 1.27
N LEU A 101 -4.81 -11.07 1.13
CA LEU A 101 -4.12 -11.45 -0.11
C LEU A 101 -3.99 -12.96 -0.29
N GLY A 102 -4.51 -13.77 0.65
CA GLY A 102 -4.32 -15.22 0.67
C GLY A 102 -2.88 -15.62 0.97
N ARG A 103 -2.02 -14.70 1.43
CA ARG A 103 -0.63 -14.99 1.79
C ARG A 103 -0.59 -15.66 3.16
N SER A 104 0.15 -16.75 3.24
CA SER A 104 0.44 -17.46 4.50
C SER A 104 1.93 -17.43 4.79
N LEU A 105 2.30 -17.50 6.07
CA LEU A 105 3.67 -17.80 6.48
C LEU A 105 3.95 -19.26 6.07
N GLY A 106 4.46 -19.50 4.86
CA GLY A 106 4.91 -20.84 4.47
C GLY A 106 4.77 -21.31 3.02
N ASN A 107 4.54 -20.43 2.03
CA ASN A 107 4.67 -20.79 0.61
C ASN A 107 5.53 -19.78 -0.15
#